data_AF-A0A6P4JCS1-F1
#
_entry.id   AF-A0A6P4JCS1-F1
#
_cell.length_a   1.000
_cell.length_b   1.000
_cell.length_c   1.000
_cell.angle_alpha   90.00
_cell.angle_beta   90.00
_cell.angle_gamma   90.00
#
_symmetry.space_group_name_H-M   'P 1'
#
loop_
_entity.id
_entity.type
_entity.pdbx_description
1 polymer ?
#
loop_
_entity_poly.entity_id
_entity_poly.type
_entity_poly.pdbx_seq_one_letter_code
_entity_poly.pdbx_strand_id
1 'polypeptide(L)'
;MSLQRIFENCRLVKFLDPHEERYQQANTDAPNSVIKRNTYYRIDIPEEIKRPRILYLDADMICDGDITGLWQADLGGKVIGAVENAGYLDRLREMGVSEKPGRYFNAGLLLIDTKKWKEQGISQRARNLANDHPEILRFQDQDALNAIFNGDWQSLPSKYNVQSNLVKGKYRKSGTESGRRSQQEALEQPVIIHYTNFDKPWLIRNDHLHPLRSLYDEYQNKLLNQLAHYVN
;
A
#
# COMPACT_ATOMS: atom_id res chain seq x y z
N MET A 1 -24.98 -13.58 -3.24
CA MET A 1 -24.04 -13.64 -4.39
C MET A 1 -22.63 -13.76 -3.82
N SER A 2 -21.88 -14.81 -4.14
CA SER A 2 -20.50 -14.97 -3.63
C SER A 2 -19.52 -14.65 -4.75
N LEU A 3 -18.56 -13.76 -4.51
CA LEU A 3 -17.55 -13.34 -5.50
C LEU A 3 -16.80 -14.54 -6.13
N GLN A 4 -16.66 -15.64 -5.39
CA GLN A 4 -16.08 -16.91 -5.84
C GLN A 4 -16.81 -17.54 -7.03
N ARG A 5 -18.09 -17.20 -7.27
CA ARG A 5 -18.85 -17.69 -8.42
C ARG A 5 -18.70 -16.80 -9.65
N ILE A 6 -18.24 -15.57 -9.47
CA ILE A 6 -18.00 -14.60 -10.56
C ILE A 6 -16.52 -14.68 -10.99
N PHE A 7 -15.62 -14.90 -10.04
CA PHE A 7 -14.18 -14.97 -10.26
C PHE A 7 -13.66 -16.38 -9.98
N GLU A 8 -13.43 -17.17 -11.04
CA GLU A 8 -13.03 -18.58 -10.93
C GLU A 8 -11.68 -18.78 -10.23
N ASN A 9 -10.80 -17.77 -10.28
CA ASN A 9 -9.53 -17.75 -9.57
C ASN A 9 -9.67 -17.34 -8.09
N CYS A 10 -10.86 -16.96 -7.62
CA CYS A 10 -11.12 -16.61 -6.23
C CYS A 10 -11.58 -17.84 -5.43
N ARG A 11 -10.67 -18.40 -4.64
CA ARG A 11 -10.97 -19.58 -3.80
C ARG A 11 -11.82 -19.27 -2.58
N LEU A 12 -11.56 -18.15 -1.89
CA LEU A 12 -12.21 -17.78 -0.64
C LEU A 12 -12.19 -16.27 -0.44
N VAL A 13 -13.35 -15.72 -0.09
CA VAL A 13 -13.48 -14.39 0.49
C VAL A 13 -13.86 -14.55 1.96
N LYS A 14 -13.06 -13.96 2.84
CA LYS A 14 -13.34 -13.88 4.28
C LYS A 14 -13.23 -12.42 4.70
N PHE A 15 -14.28 -11.92 5.33
CA PHE A 15 -14.27 -10.62 5.99
C PHE A 15 -13.71 -10.81 7.40
N LEU A 16 -12.88 -9.86 7.83
CA LEU A 16 -12.31 -9.82 9.18
C LEU A 16 -12.98 -8.68 9.92
N ASP A 17 -13.34 -8.92 11.18
CA ASP A 17 -13.89 -7.88 12.04
C ASP A 17 -12.74 -7.03 12.58
N PRO A 18 -12.80 -5.70 12.42
CA PRO A 18 -11.70 -4.85 12.84
C PRO A 18 -11.65 -4.69 14.36
N HIS A 19 -10.44 -4.60 14.90
CA HIS A 19 -10.16 -4.30 16.29
C HIS A 19 -10.00 -2.79 16.52
N GLU A 20 -11.08 -2.03 16.35
CA GLU A 20 -11.05 -0.56 16.37
C GLU A 20 -10.53 0.01 17.71
N GLU A 21 -10.77 -0.72 18.81
CA GLU A 21 -10.34 -0.37 20.16
C GLU A 21 -8.83 -0.26 20.29
N ARG A 22 -8.06 -0.88 19.39
CA ARG A 22 -6.59 -0.86 19.40
C ARG A 22 -6.00 0.45 18.87
N TYR A 23 -6.83 1.35 18.32
CA TYR A 23 -6.39 2.59 17.66
C TYR A 23 -7.22 3.80 18.11
N GLN A 24 -7.68 3.81 19.36
CA GLN A 24 -8.54 4.88 19.88
C GLN A 24 -7.83 6.23 19.90
N GLN A 25 -6.53 6.26 20.18
CA GLN A 25 -5.73 7.49 20.25
C GLN A 25 -5.01 7.80 18.93
N ALA A 26 -5.16 6.94 17.93
CA ALA A 26 -4.44 7.09 16.69
C ALA A 26 -4.89 8.31 15.88
N ASN A 27 -3.92 9.05 15.34
CA ASN A 27 -4.18 10.17 14.45
C ASN A 27 -4.94 9.68 13.19
N THR A 28 -6.09 10.28 12.88
CA THR A 28 -6.85 10.02 11.65
C THR A 28 -6.90 11.23 10.71
N ASP A 29 -6.24 12.32 11.07
CA ASP A 29 -6.24 13.55 10.29
C ASP A 29 -5.09 13.57 9.30
N ALA A 30 -5.39 13.88 8.04
CA ALA A 30 -4.41 14.03 6.98
C ALA A 30 -4.72 15.29 6.15
N PRO A 31 -3.77 16.25 5.99
CA PRO A 31 -4.03 17.50 5.27
C PRO A 31 -4.30 17.28 3.77
N ASN A 32 -3.77 16.20 3.19
CA ASN A 32 -3.78 15.93 1.75
C ASN A 32 -4.48 14.61 1.38
N SER A 33 -5.29 14.04 2.27
CA SER A 33 -6.06 12.82 2.00
C SER A 33 -7.27 12.70 2.94
N VAL A 34 -8.27 11.91 2.55
CA VAL A 34 -9.32 11.47 3.49
C VAL A 34 -8.86 10.15 4.08
N ILE A 35 -8.24 10.20 5.26
CA ILE A 35 -7.82 9.02 5.99
C ILE A 35 -8.85 8.74 7.10
N LYS A 36 -9.16 7.46 7.29
CA LYS A 36 -10.03 6.99 8.36
C LYS A 36 -9.23 6.04 9.24
N ARG A 37 -9.72 5.79 10.46
CA ARG A 37 -9.11 4.84 11.40
C ARG A 37 -8.84 3.46 10.78
N ASN A 38 -9.65 3.05 9.82
CA ASN A 38 -9.49 1.77 9.12
C ASN A 38 -8.14 1.59 8.41
N THR A 39 -7.39 2.66 8.11
CA THR A 39 -6.04 2.56 7.52
C THR A 39 -5.09 1.76 8.42
N TYR A 40 -5.27 1.84 9.74
CA TYR A 40 -4.44 1.14 10.71
C TYR A 40 -4.71 -0.37 10.76
N TYR A 41 -5.88 -0.85 10.29
CA TYR A 41 -6.24 -2.26 10.40
C TYR A 41 -5.28 -3.18 9.63
N ARG A 42 -4.58 -2.66 8.61
CA ARG A 42 -3.51 -3.38 7.89
C ARG A 42 -2.40 -3.89 8.79
N ILE A 43 -2.14 -3.20 9.89
CA ILE A 43 -1.11 -3.55 10.87
C ILE A 43 -1.46 -4.87 11.56
N ASP A 44 -2.74 -5.18 11.74
CA ASP A 44 -3.19 -6.37 12.46
C ASP A 44 -3.45 -7.58 11.53
N ILE A 45 -3.61 -7.36 10.23
CA ILE A 45 -3.87 -8.44 9.25
C ILE A 45 -2.86 -9.61 9.35
N PRO A 46 -1.53 -9.39 9.46
CA PRO A 46 -0.58 -10.50 9.61
C PRO A 46 -0.83 -11.36 10.85
N GLU A 47 -1.38 -10.81 11.93
CA GLU A 47 -1.72 -11.54 13.17
C GLU A 47 -2.87 -12.51 12.95
N GLU A 48 -3.89 -12.08 12.20
CA GLU A 48 -5.14 -12.82 12.00
C GLU A 48 -5.05 -13.90 10.93
N ILE A 49 -4.17 -13.73 9.94
CA ILE A 49 -4.05 -14.66 8.82
C ILE A 49 -3.08 -15.81 9.15
N LYS A 50 -3.58 -17.05 9.00
CA LYS A 50 -2.80 -18.29 9.18
C LYS A 50 -2.13 -18.75 7.86
N ARG A 51 -1.38 -17.85 7.23
CA ARG A 51 -0.60 -18.11 6.01
C ARG A 51 0.79 -17.49 6.15
N PRO A 52 1.87 -18.19 5.76
CA PRO A 52 3.23 -17.72 5.97
C PRO A 52 3.55 -16.43 5.20
N ARG A 53 2.89 -16.22 4.06
CA ARG A 53 3.05 -15.06 3.19
C ARG A 53 1.70 -14.45 2.87
N ILE A 54 1.62 -13.13 2.84
CA ILE A 54 0.45 -12.38 2.37
C ILE A 54 0.89 -11.25 1.44
N LEU A 55 0.02 -10.89 0.49
CA LEU A 55 0.12 -9.67 -0.31
C LEU A 55 -1.02 -8.77 0.11
N TYR A 56 -0.69 -7.65 0.76
CA TYR A 56 -1.64 -6.60 1.10
C TYR A 56 -1.70 -5.57 -0.03
N LEU A 57 -2.91 -5.10 -0.35
CA LEU A 57 -3.21 -4.08 -1.34
C LEU A 57 -4.24 -3.09 -0.76
N ASP A 58 -4.02 -1.79 -0.94
CA ASP A 58 -5.05 -0.78 -0.66
C ASP A 58 -6.23 -0.90 -1.64
N ALA A 59 -7.41 -0.46 -1.19
CA ALA A 59 -8.66 -0.61 -1.94
C ALA A 59 -8.77 0.33 -3.16
N ASP A 60 -7.87 1.29 -3.28
CA ASP A 60 -7.79 2.29 -4.34
C ASP A 60 -6.69 1.94 -5.36
N MET A 61 -6.63 0.66 -5.72
CA MET A 61 -5.70 0.11 -6.68
C MET A 61 -6.40 -0.64 -7.82
N ILE A 62 -5.77 -0.64 -9.01
CA ILE A 62 -6.14 -1.51 -10.13
C ILE A 62 -4.93 -2.35 -10.52
N CYS A 63 -5.12 -3.66 -10.58
CA CYS A 63 -4.12 -4.62 -11.07
C CYS A 63 -4.42 -4.93 -12.54
N ASP A 64 -3.53 -4.52 -13.43
CA ASP A 64 -3.68 -4.64 -14.89
C ASP A 64 -2.58 -5.50 -15.54
N GLY A 65 -1.86 -6.29 -14.74
CA GLY A 65 -0.85 -7.21 -15.24
C GLY A 65 -0.62 -8.41 -14.34
N ASP A 66 0.27 -9.31 -14.78
CA ASP A 66 0.65 -10.50 -14.02
C ASP A 66 1.44 -10.13 -12.75
N ILE A 67 0.97 -10.64 -11.62
CA ILE A 67 1.59 -10.45 -10.30
C ILE A 67 2.32 -11.70 -9.80
N THR A 68 2.46 -12.74 -10.63
CA THR A 68 3.20 -13.95 -10.25
C THR A 68 4.62 -13.63 -9.81
N GLY A 69 5.32 -12.78 -10.56
CA GLY A 69 6.67 -12.32 -10.21
C GLY A 69 6.71 -11.49 -8.92
N LEU A 70 5.67 -10.71 -8.62
CA LEU A 70 5.53 -10.00 -7.35
C LEU A 70 5.37 -10.99 -6.19
N TRP A 71 4.44 -11.95 -6.31
CA TRP A 71 4.18 -12.94 -5.28
C TRP A 71 5.39 -13.82 -4.98
N GLN A 72 6.17 -14.17 -6.01
CA GLN A 72 7.37 -15.00 -5.92
C GLN A 72 8.63 -14.22 -5.53
N ALA A 73 8.56 -12.88 -5.41
CA ALA A 73 9.71 -12.08 -5.05
C ALA A 73 10.39 -12.60 -3.77
N ASP A 74 11.71 -12.69 -3.82
CA ASP A 74 12.53 -13.00 -2.65
C ASP A 74 12.61 -11.75 -1.77
N LEU A 75 12.27 -11.93 -0.48
CA LEU A 75 12.38 -10.86 0.51
C LEU A 75 13.79 -10.72 1.08
N GLY A 76 14.74 -11.56 0.68
CA GLY A 76 16.15 -11.44 1.10
C GLY A 76 16.31 -11.51 2.61
N GLY A 77 15.46 -12.30 3.27
CA GLY A 77 15.44 -12.39 4.74
C GLY A 77 14.69 -11.26 5.46
N LYS A 78 14.18 -10.24 4.76
CA LYS A 78 13.41 -9.13 5.35
C LYS A 78 11.98 -9.55 5.72
N VAL A 79 11.34 -8.77 6.59
CA VAL A 79 9.95 -9.00 7.02
C VAL A 79 8.96 -8.66 5.91
N ILE A 80 9.24 -7.58 5.17
CA ILE A 80 8.36 -7.09 4.11
C ILE A 80 9.13 -6.76 2.83
N GLY A 81 8.41 -6.82 1.72
CA GLY A 81 8.75 -6.19 0.45
C GLY A 81 7.74 -5.09 0.16
N ALA A 82 8.23 -3.92 -0.26
CA ALA A 82 7.39 -2.76 -0.56
C ALA A 82 7.99 -1.96 -1.72
N VAL A 83 7.25 -0.95 -2.20
CA VAL A 83 7.76 -0.01 -3.21
C VAL A 83 8.10 1.30 -2.53
N GLU A 84 9.28 1.84 -2.84
CA GLU A 84 9.73 3.12 -2.29
C GLU A 84 8.75 4.25 -2.62
N ASN A 85 8.48 5.12 -1.64
CA ASN A 85 7.87 6.43 -1.84
C ASN A 85 8.98 7.48 -1.94
N ALA A 86 9.52 7.67 -3.15
CA ALA A 86 10.73 8.45 -3.36
C ALA A 86 10.53 9.93 -2.99
N GLY A 87 11.51 10.49 -2.29
CA GLY A 87 11.46 11.88 -1.82
C GLY A 87 10.89 12.06 -0.41
N TYR A 88 10.45 10.98 0.25
CA TYR A 88 9.97 11.00 1.63
C TYR A 88 11.03 10.56 2.65
N LEU A 89 12.32 10.55 2.27
CA LEU A 89 13.39 10.13 3.18
C LEU A 89 13.48 11.02 4.43
N ASP A 90 13.37 12.33 4.23
CA ASP A 90 13.45 13.32 5.32
C ASP A 90 12.30 13.15 6.32
N ARG A 91 11.20 12.47 5.93
CA ARG A 91 10.10 12.14 6.83
C ARG A 91 10.55 11.34 8.06
N LEU A 92 11.49 10.42 7.90
CA LEU A 92 12.06 9.65 9.01
C LEU A 92 12.87 10.53 9.98
N ARG A 93 13.54 11.57 9.47
CA ARG A 93 14.24 12.56 10.31
C ARG A 93 13.26 13.45 11.05
N GLU A 94 12.22 13.92 10.37
CA GLU A 94 11.14 14.71 10.98
C GLU A 94 10.44 13.97 12.12
N MET A 95 10.32 12.63 12.02
CA MET A 95 9.80 11.78 13.10
C MET A 95 10.82 11.47 14.20
N GLY A 96 12.07 11.91 14.08
CA GLY A 96 13.13 11.63 15.04
C GLY A 96 13.62 10.17 15.04
N VAL A 97 13.37 9.40 13.97
CA VAL A 97 13.71 7.96 13.91
C VAL A 97 15.23 7.74 13.78
N SER A 98 15.89 8.54 12.93
CA SER A 98 17.33 8.44 12.71
C SER A 98 17.87 9.70 12.03
N GLU A 99 19.08 10.12 12.42
CA GLU A 99 19.82 11.18 11.72
C GLU A 99 20.26 10.74 10.30
N LYS A 100 20.50 9.44 10.13
CA LYS A 100 20.84 8.78 8.86
C LYS A 100 19.71 7.81 8.49
N PRO A 101 18.53 8.33 8.09
CA PRO A 101 17.39 7.49 7.78
C PRO A 101 17.69 6.57 6.59
N GLY A 102 17.06 5.39 6.59
CA GLY A 102 17.18 4.40 5.54
C GLY A 102 16.42 4.77 4.26
N ARG A 103 15.33 4.06 3.96
CA ARG A 103 14.45 4.35 2.83
C ARG A 103 13.00 4.31 3.29
N TYR A 104 12.16 5.12 2.64
CA TYR A 104 10.75 5.27 2.98
C TYR A 104 9.87 4.63 1.91
N PHE A 105 8.97 3.71 2.28
CA PHE A 105 8.06 3.01 1.36
C PHE A 105 6.63 3.51 1.42
N ASN A 106 5.86 3.27 0.35
CA ASN A 106 4.42 3.45 0.36
C ASN A 106 3.73 2.20 0.95
N ALA A 107 2.85 2.37 1.93
CA ALA A 107 2.24 1.24 2.65
C ALA A 107 1.05 0.59 1.93
N GLY A 108 0.65 1.09 0.75
CA GLY A 108 -0.50 0.56 0.03
C GLY A 108 -0.26 -0.80 -0.61
N LEU A 109 1.00 -1.20 -0.80
CA LEU A 109 1.36 -2.55 -1.21
C LEU A 109 2.45 -3.11 -0.31
N LEU A 110 2.17 -4.25 0.32
CA LEU A 110 3.13 -4.95 1.18
C LEU A 110 3.10 -6.45 0.88
N LEU A 111 4.25 -7.01 0.48
CA LEU A 111 4.47 -8.45 0.47
C LEU A 111 5.07 -8.83 1.83
N ILE A 112 4.35 -9.60 2.64
CA ILE A 112 4.69 -9.77 4.06
C ILE A 112 5.02 -11.23 4.37
N ASP A 113 6.16 -11.46 5.03
CA ASP A 113 6.45 -12.67 5.78
C ASP A 113 5.78 -12.58 7.16
N THR A 114 4.62 -13.24 7.29
CA THR A 114 3.81 -13.18 8.51
C THR A 114 4.49 -13.81 9.72
N LYS A 115 5.39 -14.78 9.50
CA LYS A 115 6.11 -15.43 10.59
C LYS A 115 7.06 -14.43 11.21
N LYS A 116 7.90 -13.79 10.39
CA LYS A 116 8.83 -12.76 10.86
C LYS A 116 8.14 -11.54 11.42
N TRP A 117 6.99 -11.17 10.83
CA TRP A 117 6.17 -10.07 11.35
C TRP A 117 5.76 -10.29 12.80
N LYS A 118 5.28 -11.51 13.12
CA LYS A 118 4.90 -11.91 14.49
C LYS A 118 6.11 -12.02 15.41
N GLU A 119 7.17 -12.69 14.96
CA GLU A 119 8.41 -12.86 15.73
C GLU A 119 9.05 -11.53 16.14
N GLN A 120 8.95 -10.51 15.28
CA GLN A 120 9.49 -9.17 15.55
C GLN A 120 8.48 -8.22 16.23
N GLY A 121 7.26 -8.69 16.54
CA GLY A 121 6.22 -7.92 17.22
C GLY A 121 5.82 -6.64 16.48
N ILE A 122 5.83 -6.66 15.14
CA ILE A 122 5.63 -5.45 14.33
C ILE A 122 4.26 -4.79 14.62
N SER A 123 3.19 -5.58 14.74
CA SER A 123 1.85 -5.05 15.05
C SER A 123 1.81 -4.32 16.39
N GLN A 124 2.43 -4.89 17.43
CA GLN A 124 2.45 -4.26 18.75
C GLN A 124 3.25 -2.95 18.72
N ARG A 125 4.44 -2.95 18.10
CA ARG A 125 5.27 -1.75 17.98
C ARG A 125 4.56 -0.64 17.21
N ALA A 126 3.86 -0.98 16.12
CA ALA A 126 3.14 -0.02 15.30
C ALA A 126 1.91 0.54 16.03
N ARG A 127 1.20 -0.31 16.79
CA ARG A 127 0.10 0.13 17.68
C ARG A 127 0.59 1.09 18.76
N ASN A 128 1.73 0.81 19.39
CA ASN A 128 2.31 1.71 20.39
C ASN A 128 2.63 3.07 19.77
N LEU A 129 3.35 3.11 18.63
CA LEU A 129 3.61 4.38 17.93
C LEU A 129 2.31 5.13 17.59
N ALA A 130 1.31 4.42 17.08
CA ALA A 130 0.04 5.03 16.70
C ALA A 130 -0.71 5.66 17.87
N ASN A 131 -0.68 5.05 19.06
CA ASN A 131 -1.45 5.54 20.21
C ASN A 131 -0.65 6.45 21.15
N ASP A 132 0.65 6.20 21.31
CA ASP A 132 1.49 6.91 22.28
C ASP A 132 2.11 8.18 21.69
N HIS A 133 2.31 8.20 20.36
CA HIS A 133 2.90 9.32 19.63
C HIS A 133 2.11 9.67 18.34
N PRO A 134 0.78 9.84 18.38
CA PRO A 134 -0.02 10.13 17.18
C PRO A 134 0.40 11.44 16.47
N GLU A 135 0.92 12.42 17.22
CA GLU A 135 1.32 13.73 16.73
C GLU A 135 2.52 13.69 15.78
N ILE A 136 3.40 12.69 15.93
CA ILE A 136 4.54 12.54 15.03
C ILE A 136 4.16 11.79 13.75
N LEU A 137 2.94 11.25 13.60
CA LEU A 137 2.53 10.41 12.47
C LEU A 137 1.67 11.17 11.46
N ARG A 138 2.31 11.98 10.61
CA ARG A 138 1.67 12.73 9.51
C ARG A 138 1.00 11.82 8.47
N PHE A 139 1.58 10.65 8.21
CA PHE A 139 1.06 9.62 7.29
C PHE A 139 0.65 8.34 8.03
N GLN A 140 0.16 8.49 9.27
CA GLN A 140 -0.53 7.44 10.03
C GLN A 140 0.22 6.10 10.06
N ASP A 141 -0.42 5.02 9.62
CA ASP A 141 0.13 3.67 9.60
C ASP A 141 1.40 3.55 8.74
N GLN A 142 1.49 4.28 7.63
CA GLN A 142 2.66 4.27 6.77
C GLN A 142 3.87 4.85 7.50
N ASP A 143 3.69 5.94 8.26
CA ASP A 143 4.73 6.52 9.09
C ASP A 143 5.14 5.56 10.22
N ALA A 144 4.17 4.96 10.91
CA ALA A 144 4.44 4.00 11.99
C ALA A 144 5.26 2.79 11.49
N LEU A 145 4.89 2.23 10.34
CA LEU A 145 5.62 1.11 9.74
C LEU A 145 7.00 1.53 9.22
N ASN A 146 7.11 2.70 8.60
CA ASN A 146 8.41 3.21 8.14
C ASN A 146 9.34 3.53 9.31
N ALA A 147 8.84 4.04 10.43
CA ALA A 147 9.63 4.24 11.64
C ALA A 147 10.16 2.91 12.22
N ILE A 148 9.38 1.83 12.12
CA ILE A 148 9.79 0.49 12.59
C ILE A 148 10.84 -0.14 11.68
N PHE A 149 10.63 -0.08 10.37
CA PHE A 149 11.52 -0.75 9.41
C PHE A 149 12.73 0.11 9.04
N ASN A 150 12.59 1.43 8.91
CA ASN A 150 13.68 2.38 8.62
C ASN A 150 14.67 1.88 7.54
N GLY A 151 14.17 1.45 6.38
CA GLY A 151 14.99 0.89 5.29
C GLY A 151 15.27 -0.61 5.38
N ASP A 152 14.92 -1.29 6.48
CA ASP A 152 15.04 -2.74 6.66
C ASP A 152 13.89 -3.52 6.00
N TRP A 153 13.74 -3.33 4.69
CA TRP A 153 12.71 -3.95 3.87
C TRP A 153 13.21 -4.19 2.46
N GLN A 154 12.63 -5.16 1.77
CA GLN A 154 13.02 -5.50 0.41
C GLN A 154 12.38 -4.51 -0.59
N SER A 155 13.21 -3.87 -1.40
CA SER A 155 12.73 -3.02 -2.49
C SER A 155 12.12 -3.85 -3.60
N LEU A 156 10.86 -3.60 -3.91
CA LEU A 156 10.16 -4.16 -5.06
C LEU A 156 10.19 -3.19 -6.25
N PRO A 157 10.10 -3.68 -7.49
CA PRO A 157 9.97 -2.84 -8.69
C PRO A 157 8.77 -1.89 -8.62
N SER A 158 8.96 -0.66 -9.10
CA SER A 158 7.96 0.42 -9.01
C SER A 158 6.68 0.12 -9.79
N LYS A 159 6.74 -0.76 -10.81
CA LYS A 159 5.57 -1.18 -11.60
C LYS A 159 4.48 -1.88 -10.76
N TYR A 160 4.84 -2.42 -9.60
CA TYR A 160 3.90 -3.05 -8.67
C TYR A 160 3.20 -2.06 -7.74
N ASN A 161 3.57 -0.78 -7.72
CA ASN A 161 2.85 0.25 -6.96
C ASN A 161 3.09 1.60 -7.66
N VAL A 162 2.40 1.80 -8.78
CA VAL A 162 2.51 2.99 -9.62
C VAL A 162 1.67 4.11 -9.00
N GLN A 163 2.33 4.91 -8.17
CA GLN A 163 1.72 6.00 -7.39
C GLN A 163 1.40 7.22 -8.27
N SER A 164 0.36 7.97 -7.92
CA SER A 164 -0.15 9.10 -8.71
C SER A 164 0.90 10.19 -8.99
N ASN A 165 1.79 10.46 -8.03
CA ASN A 165 2.87 11.42 -8.22
C ASN A 165 3.87 10.98 -9.31
N LEU A 166 4.11 9.67 -9.48
CA LEU A 166 4.97 9.14 -10.55
C LEU A 166 4.34 9.42 -11.92
N VAL A 167 3.07 9.05 -12.07
CA VAL A 167 2.31 9.26 -13.32
C VAL A 167 2.18 10.75 -13.66
N LYS A 168 1.98 11.62 -12.66
CA LYS A 168 1.88 13.08 -12.84
C LYS A 168 3.23 13.79 -13.03
N GLY A 169 4.35 13.07 -13.05
CA GLY A 169 5.69 13.67 -13.16
C GLY A 169 6.10 14.51 -11.94
N LYS A 170 5.41 14.37 -10.81
CA LYS A 170 5.67 15.07 -9.53
C LYS A 170 6.59 14.29 -8.60
N TYR A 171 7.00 13.10 -9.00
CA TYR A 171 7.81 12.20 -8.20
C TYR A 171 9.28 12.59 -8.25
N ARG A 172 9.96 12.53 -7.09
CA ARG A 172 11.41 12.73 -7.07
C ARG A 172 12.08 11.53 -7.75
N LYS A 173 13.02 11.79 -8.66
CA LYS A 173 13.86 10.75 -9.25
C LYS A 173 14.61 10.01 -8.14
N SER A 174 14.68 8.69 -8.22
CA SER A 174 15.50 7.90 -7.30
C SER A 174 16.95 8.36 -7.36
N GLY A 175 17.65 8.35 -6.22
CA GLY A 175 19.07 8.65 -6.15
C GLY A 175 19.94 7.57 -6.82
N THR A 176 19.39 6.38 -7.05
CA THR A 176 20.11 5.23 -7.65
C THR A 176 19.74 5.05 -9.12
N GLU A 177 20.64 4.49 -9.93
CA GLU A 177 20.36 4.17 -11.33
C GLU A 177 19.27 3.09 -11.45
N SER A 178 19.36 2.02 -10.65
CA SER A 178 18.37 0.95 -10.63
C SER A 178 16.99 1.46 -10.24
N GLY A 179 16.89 2.36 -9.26
CA GLY A 179 15.64 3.00 -8.89
C GLY A 179 15.07 3.90 -10.00
N ARG A 180 15.92 4.65 -10.72
CA ARG A 180 15.49 5.45 -11.88
C ARG A 180 14.98 4.58 -13.01
N ARG A 181 15.66 3.46 -13.30
CA ARG A 181 15.21 2.48 -14.30
C ARG A 181 13.87 1.85 -13.90
N SER A 182 13.73 1.45 -12.64
CA SER A 182 12.48 0.94 -12.09
C SER A 182 11.32 1.95 -12.21
N GLN A 183 11.56 3.24 -11.96
CA GLN A 183 10.57 4.30 -12.15
C GLN A 183 10.17 4.46 -13.62
N GLN A 184 11.13 4.36 -14.55
CA GLN A 184 10.87 4.43 -15.98
C GLN A 184 10.05 3.22 -16.47
N GLU A 185 10.44 2.01 -16.08
CA GLU A 185 9.70 0.78 -16.39
C GLU A 185 8.26 0.84 -15.89
N ALA A 186 8.02 1.45 -14.73
CA ALA A 186 6.67 1.63 -14.17
C ALA A 186 5.79 2.59 -14.98
N LEU A 187 6.38 3.55 -15.69
CA LEU A 187 5.66 4.45 -16.60
C LEU A 187 5.36 3.79 -17.95
N GLU A 188 6.24 2.90 -18.41
CA GLU A 188 6.10 2.19 -19.69
C GLU A 188 5.20 0.96 -19.59
N GLN A 189 5.31 0.21 -18.49
CA GLN A 189 4.64 -1.08 -18.27
C GLN A 189 4.13 -1.18 -16.82
N PRO A 190 3.11 -0.38 -16.44
CA PRO A 190 2.50 -0.47 -15.11
C PRO A 190 1.84 -1.84 -14.91
N VAL A 191 1.93 -2.40 -13.70
CA VAL A 191 1.24 -3.66 -13.32
C VAL A 191 0.13 -3.38 -12.31
N ILE A 192 0.41 -2.57 -11.29
CA ILE A 192 -0.58 -2.15 -10.29
C ILE A 192 -0.56 -0.63 -10.18
N ILE A 193 -1.68 -0.01 -10.53
CA ILE A 193 -1.90 1.43 -10.48
C ILE A 193 -2.49 1.75 -9.11
N HIS A 194 -1.87 2.69 -8.39
CA HIS A 194 -2.31 3.11 -7.06
C HIS A 194 -2.75 4.58 -7.10
N TYR A 195 -4.04 4.81 -6.89
CA TYR A 195 -4.67 6.13 -6.92
C TYR A 195 -4.47 6.88 -5.59
N THR A 196 -3.20 7.10 -5.23
CA THR A 196 -2.75 7.76 -3.99
C THR A 196 -3.27 9.19 -3.82
N ASN A 197 -3.21 9.72 -2.59
CA ASN A 197 -3.65 11.07 -2.23
C ASN A 197 -5.14 11.30 -2.57
N PHE A 198 -5.52 12.52 -2.95
CA PHE A 198 -6.88 12.87 -3.40
C PHE A 198 -7.18 12.46 -4.85
N ASP A 199 -6.25 11.82 -5.56
CA ASP A 199 -6.39 11.50 -6.99
C ASP A 199 -7.23 10.23 -7.23
N LYS A 200 -8.34 10.09 -6.51
CA LYS A 200 -9.22 8.92 -6.60
C LYS A 200 -9.96 8.92 -7.95
N PRO A 201 -10.05 7.77 -8.64
CA PRO A 201 -10.60 7.73 -9.99
C PRO A 201 -12.13 7.90 -10.01
N TRP A 202 -12.81 7.63 -8.89
CA TRP A 202 -14.25 7.87 -8.71
C TRP A 202 -14.58 9.30 -8.27
N LEU A 203 -13.58 10.16 -8.02
CA LEU A 203 -13.80 11.56 -7.68
C LEU A 203 -13.62 12.46 -8.90
N ILE A 204 -14.53 13.41 -9.07
CA ILE A 204 -14.42 14.46 -10.09
C ILE A 204 -14.05 15.75 -9.37
N ARG A 205 -12.74 16.05 -9.34
CA ARG A 205 -12.19 17.32 -8.85
C ARG A 205 -11.16 17.81 -9.86
N ASN A 206 -11.31 19.05 -10.32
CA ASN A 206 -10.55 19.58 -11.47
C ASN A 206 -9.03 19.56 -11.27
N ASP A 207 -8.55 19.65 -10.03
CA ASP A 207 -7.15 19.62 -9.62
C ASP A 207 -6.60 18.22 -9.30
N HIS A 208 -7.49 17.22 -9.17
CA HIS A 208 -7.17 15.85 -8.74
C HIS A 208 -7.54 14.77 -9.75
N LEU A 209 -7.77 15.13 -11.02
CA LEU A 209 -7.99 14.12 -12.06
C LEU A 209 -6.73 13.25 -12.24
N HIS A 210 -6.89 11.94 -12.07
CA HIS A 210 -5.78 10.99 -12.25
C HIS A 210 -5.57 10.69 -13.75
N PRO A 211 -4.33 10.75 -14.28
CA PRO A 211 -4.09 10.51 -15.71
C PRO A 211 -4.52 9.13 -16.20
N LEU A 212 -4.51 8.13 -15.31
CA LEU A 212 -4.94 6.75 -15.58
C LEU A 212 -6.37 6.46 -15.06
N ARG A 213 -7.25 7.46 -15.02
CA ARG A 213 -8.65 7.27 -14.59
C ARG A 213 -9.43 6.36 -15.54
N SER A 214 -9.20 6.45 -16.85
CA SER A 214 -9.89 5.63 -17.85
C SER A 214 -9.75 4.13 -17.60
N LEU A 215 -8.62 3.70 -17.03
CA LEU A 215 -8.39 2.31 -16.66
C LEU A 215 -9.35 1.85 -15.55
N TYR A 216 -9.60 2.69 -14.54
CA TYR A 216 -10.60 2.40 -13.51
C TYR A 216 -11.99 2.28 -14.13
N ASP A 217 -12.36 3.20 -15.02
CA ASP A 217 -13.67 3.19 -15.69
C ASP A 217 -13.84 1.89 -16.51
N GLU A 218 -12.77 1.42 -17.17
CA GLU A 218 -12.76 0.14 -17.89
C GLU A 218 -13.05 -1.04 -16.96
N TYR A 219 -12.34 -1.16 -15.83
CA TYR A 219 -12.55 -2.25 -14.86
C TYR A 219 -13.90 -2.17 -14.15
N GLN A 220 -14.40 -0.95 -13.88
CA GLN A 220 -15.75 -0.76 -13.36
C GLN A 220 -16.80 -1.29 -14.34
N ASN A 221 -16.67 -0.97 -15.63
CA ASN A 221 -17.56 -1.48 -16.66
C ASN A 221 -17.48 -3.01 -16.83
N LYS A 222 -16.26 -3.59 -16.79
CA LYS A 222 -16.08 -5.06 -16.80
C LYS A 222 -16.83 -5.73 -15.65
N LEU A 223 -16.69 -5.19 -14.42
CA LEU A 223 -17.39 -5.70 -13.25
C LEU A 223 -18.90 -5.61 -13.41
N LEU A 224 -19.43 -4.44 -13.81
CA LEU A 224 -20.87 -4.24 -14.01
C LEU A 224 -21.43 -5.21 -15.06
N ASN A 225 -20.71 -5.43 -16.16
CA ASN A 225 -21.12 -6.39 -17.18
C ASN A 225 -21.14 -7.82 -16.64
N GLN A 226 -20.10 -8.25 -15.91
CA GLN A 226 -20.07 -9.58 -15.30
C GLN A 226 -21.23 -9.79 -14.30
N LEU A 227 -21.54 -8.76 -13.50
CA LEU A 227 -22.66 -8.80 -12.57
C LEU A 227 -24.01 -8.89 -13.30
N ALA A 228 -24.19 -8.14 -14.38
CA ALA A 228 -25.42 -8.17 -15.18
C ALA A 228 -25.68 -9.56 -15.79
N HIS A 229 -24.64 -10.25 -16.28
CA HIS A 229 -24.77 -11.62 -16.80
C HIS A 229 -25.08 -12.65 -15.70
N TYR A 230 -24.80 -12.35 -14.43
CA TYR A 230 -25.05 -13.26 -13.32
C TYR A 230 -26.45 -13.10 -12.70
N VAL A 231 -27.11 -11.96 -12.94
CA VAL A 231 -28.46 -11.65 -12.44
C VAL A 231 -29.56 -12.02 -13.44
N ASN A 232 -29.21 -12.17 -14.72
CA ASN A 232 -30.08 -12.70 -15.79
C ASN A 232 -29.91 -14.22 -15.94
#